data_AF-C9QE77-F1
#
_entry.id   AF-C9QE77-F1
#
_cell.length_a   1.000
_cell.length_b   1.000
_cell.length_c   1.000
_cell.angle_alpha   90.00
_cell.angle_beta   90.00
_cell.angle_gamma   90.00
#
_symmetry.space_group_name_H-M   'P 1'
#
loop_
_entity.id
_entity.type
_entity.pdbx_description
1 polymer ?
#
loop_
_entity_poly.entity_id
_entity_poly.type
_entity_poly.pdbx_seq_one_letter_code
_entity_poly.pdbx_strand_id
1 'polypeptide(L)'
;MVDKGYRAVIADDEPLLRHHLNKLLADAWPELEIVGLAKNGQEALELIELHQPEIIFLDIKMPQLDGMSAAKVIAKSGSEAQVVFVTAYDEFALQAFEANAADYLLKPLSEQRLDQCVAKLKRRLNSQQAQPSQPDVSALINQIQQLSSQNTPSYLSWLRASKGDDIHLIAISDVLYFKAEDKYVSVFAKSGSKTNEYLLRTSLKELMQQLDPNQFWQIHRSTIVNVSAIEKVKKVITGKMVVMVGNEKLPVSRAMQSQFTNLW
;
A
#
# COMPACT_ATOMS: atom_id res chain seq x y z
N MET A 1 7.03 33.80 -24.35
CA MET A 1 7.12 33.29 -22.97
C MET A 1 6.65 31.86 -23.04
N VAL A 2 7.54 30.88 -22.89
CA VAL A 2 7.15 29.47 -22.91
C VAL A 2 6.57 29.18 -21.53
N ASP A 3 5.30 28.78 -21.48
CA ASP A 3 4.64 28.33 -20.26
C ASP A 3 5.49 27.22 -19.65
N LYS A 4 6.06 27.46 -18.47
CA LYS A 4 6.88 26.44 -17.78
C LYS A 4 5.91 25.50 -17.07
N GLY A 5 5.32 24.59 -17.83
CA GLY A 5 4.54 23.48 -17.27
C GLY A 5 5.44 22.60 -16.41
N TYR A 6 4.91 22.07 -15.31
CA TYR A 6 5.62 21.10 -14.49
C TYR A 6 5.71 19.78 -15.26
N ARG A 7 6.90 19.19 -15.38
CA ARG A 7 7.09 17.94 -16.12
C ARG A 7 7.45 16.81 -15.18
N ALA A 8 6.87 15.64 -15.44
CA ALA A 8 7.13 14.45 -14.65
C ALA A 8 7.41 13.20 -15.47
N VAL A 9 8.21 12.31 -14.89
CA VAL A 9 8.39 10.93 -15.35
C VAL A 9 7.75 9.99 -14.34
N ILE A 10 7.07 8.94 -14.83
CA ILE A 10 6.52 7.87 -14.00
C ILE A 10 7.26 6.57 -14.34
N ALA A 11 7.80 5.89 -13.34
CA ALA A 11 8.41 4.57 -13.47
C ALA A 11 7.72 3.56 -12.56
N ASP A 12 7.25 2.48 -13.15
CA ASP A 12 6.58 1.36 -12.49
C ASP A 12 6.61 0.21 -13.49
N ASP A 13 6.82 -1.05 -13.12
CA ASP A 13 6.91 -2.13 -14.11
C ASP A 13 5.54 -2.59 -14.64
N GLU A 14 4.47 -2.34 -13.88
CA GLU A 14 3.09 -2.68 -14.25
C GLU A 14 2.44 -1.59 -15.14
N PRO A 15 2.12 -1.89 -16.42
CA PRO A 15 1.54 -0.89 -17.34
C PRO A 15 0.21 -0.31 -16.86
N LEU A 16 -0.62 -1.13 -16.21
CA LEU A 16 -1.91 -0.69 -15.67
C LEU A 16 -1.73 0.32 -14.52
N LEU A 17 -0.73 0.14 -13.67
CA LEU A 17 -0.45 1.05 -12.56
C LEU A 17 0.11 2.37 -13.07
N ARG A 18 1.00 2.36 -14.08
CA ARG A 18 1.43 3.58 -14.79
C ARG A 18 0.26 4.35 -15.36
N HIS A 19 -0.63 3.66 -16.08
CA HIS A 19 -1.81 4.29 -16.68
C HIS A 19 -2.75 4.86 -15.61
N HIS A 20 -2.98 4.12 -14.53
CA HIS A 20 -3.83 4.55 -13.44
C HIS A 20 -3.27 5.78 -12.72
N LEU A 21 -1.98 5.78 -12.35
CA LEU A 21 -1.33 6.92 -11.72
C LEU A 21 -1.33 8.15 -12.64
N ASN A 22 -1.04 7.98 -13.92
CA ASN A 22 -1.12 9.06 -14.90
C ASN A 22 -2.52 9.70 -14.94
N LYS A 23 -3.58 8.89 -14.93
CA LYS A 23 -4.96 9.38 -14.89
C LYS A 23 -5.25 10.15 -13.61
N LEU A 24 -4.92 9.58 -12.44
CA LEU A 24 -5.13 10.25 -11.16
C LEU A 24 -4.36 11.57 -11.06
N LEU A 25 -3.14 11.63 -11.60
CA LEU A 25 -2.34 12.85 -11.66
C LEU A 25 -2.93 13.89 -12.61
N ALA A 26 -3.50 13.47 -13.75
CA ALA A 26 -4.18 14.39 -14.67
C ALA A 26 -5.41 15.04 -14.01
N ASP A 27 -6.15 14.29 -13.18
CA ASP A 27 -7.30 14.79 -12.42
C ASP A 27 -6.86 15.73 -11.28
N ALA A 28 -5.83 15.34 -10.50
CA ALA A 28 -5.36 16.09 -9.34
C ALA A 28 -4.46 17.31 -9.70
N TRP A 29 -3.77 17.25 -10.83
CA TRP A 29 -2.86 18.30 -11.30
C TRP A 29 -2.90 18.45 -12.83
N PRO A 30 -3.94 19.13 -13.37
CA PRO A 30 -4.10 19.28 -14.82
C PRO A 30 -2.96 19.98 -15.57
N GLU A 31 -2.17 20.80 -14.86
CA GLU A 31 -0.99 21.51 -15.40
C GLU A 31 0.28 20.66 -15.43
N LEU A 32 0.26 19.43 -14.87
CA LEU A 32 1.40 18.52 -14.85
C LEU A 32 1.46 17.74 -16.17
N GLU A 33 2.57 17.89 -16.89
CA GLU A 33 2.84 17.14 -18.11
C GLU A 33 3.64 15.87 -17.79
N ILE A 34 3.09 14.69 -18.07
CA ILE A 34 3.84 13.43 -17.99
C ILE A 34 4.64 13.25 -19.29
N VAL A 35 5.94 13.55 -19.22
CA VAL A 35 6.86 13.53 -20.38
C VAL A 35 7.47 12.16 -20.64
N GLY A 36 7.32 11.20 -19.71
CA GLY A 36 7.86 9.86 -19.88
C GLY A 36 7.23 8.82 -18.97
N LEU A 37 7.07 7.60 -19.51
CA LEU A 37 6.62 6.41 -18.79
C LEU A 37 7.67 5.32 -18.93
N ALA A 38 8.29 4.92 -17.83
CA ALA A 38 9.33 3.88 -17.79
C ALA A 38 8.80 2.59 -17.16
N LYS A 39 9.25 1.43 -17.65
CA LYS A 39 8.91 0.13 -17.04
C LYS A 39 9.96 -0.39 -16.04
N ASN A 40 11.04 0.34 -15.85
CA ASN A 40 12.11 0.01 -14.90
C ASN A 40 12.96 1.24 -14.57
N GLY A 41 13.83 1.12 -13.56
CA GLY A 41 14.70 2.22 -13.15
C GLY A 41 15.72 2.65 -14.21
N GLN A 42 16.16 1.76 -15.09
CA GLN A 42 17.13 2.10 -16.14
C GLN A 42 16.50 2.99 -17.22
N GLU A 43 15.33 2.60 -17.73
CA GLU A 43 14.52 3.41 -18.65
C GLU A 43 14.09 4.73 -17.98
N ALA A 44 13.83 4.72 -16.67
CA ALA A 44 13.52 5.94 -15.93
C ALA A 44 14.70 6.92 -15.97
N LEU A 45 15.92 6.45 -15.70
CA LEU A 45 17.12 7.29 -15.77
C LEU A 45 17.34 7.89 -17.16
N GLU A 46 17.13 7.10 -18.22
CA GLU A 46 17.24 7.57 -19.61
C GLU A 46 16.22 8.68 -19.91
N LEU A 47 14.96 8.51 -19.49
CA LEU A 47 13.91 9.52 -19.66
C LEU A 47 14.16 10.77 -18.81
N ILE A 48 14.71 10.62 -17.60
CA ILE A 48 15.06 11.74 -16.72
C ILE A 48 16.19 12.55 -17.35
N GLU A 49 17.22 11.88 -17.89
CA GLU A 49 18.32 12.54 -18.57
C GLU A 49 17.84 13.29 -19.82
N LEU A 50 16.97 12.66 -20.62
CA LEU A 50 16.42 13.23 -21.85
C LEU A 50 15.50 14.42 -21.60
N HIS A 51 14.56 14.31 -20.66
CA HIS A 51 13.50 15.29 -20.47
C HIS A 51 13.79 16.30 -19.36
N GLN A 52 14.73 16.03 -18.46
CA GLN A 52 15.04 16.86 -17.29
C GLN A 52 13.76 17.27 -16.52
N PRO A 53 12.93 16.32 -16.06
CA PRO A 53 11.68 16.60 -15.38
C PRO A 53 11.91 17.20 -14.00
N GLU A 54 10.97 18.00 -13.52
CA GLU A 54 10.99 18.58 -12.17
C GLU A 54 10.47 17.59 -11.11
N ILE A 55 9.69 16.58 -11.51
CA ILE A 55 9.10 15.57 -10.62
C ILE A 55 9.35 14.16 -11.17
N ILE A 56 9.61 13.21 -10.28
CA ILE A 56 9.83 11.81 -10.67
C ILE A 56 9.01 10.93 -9.73
N PHE A 57 8.09 10.13 -10.28
CA PHE A 57 7.35 9.11 -9.54
C PHE A 57 7.98 7.74 -9.80
N LEU A 58 8.44 7.05 -8.75
CA LEU A 58 9.15 5.76 -8.86
C LEU A 58 8.49 4.68 -8.02
N ASP A 59 8.18 3.52 -8.62
CA ASP A 59 8.04 2.30 -7.83
C ASP A 59 9.41 1.84 -7.34
N ILE A 60 9.44 1.21 -6.17
CA ILE A 60 10.64 0.66 -5.57
C ILE A 60 10.99 -0.67 -6.24
N LYS A 61 10.03 -1.60 -6.35
CA LYS A 61 10.31 -2.89 -6.97
C LYS A 61 10.04 -2.82 -8.46
N MET A 62 11.12 -2.78 -9.23
CA MET A 62 11.10 -2.86 -10.67
C MET A 62 12.24 -3.78 -11.14
N PRO A 63 12.12 -4.44 -12.29
CA PRO A 63 13.20 -5.26 -12.85
C PRO A 63 14.38 -4.39 -13.28
N GLN A 64 15.53 -5.01 -13.53
CA GLN A 64 16.79 -4.36 -13.95
C GLN A 64 17.39 -3.44 -12.89
N LEU A 65 16.79 -2.27 -12.69
CA LEU A 65 17.19 -1.30 -11.67
C LEU A 65 15.96 -0.96 -10.83
N ASP A 66 16.07 -1.20 -9.52
CA ASP A 66 15.03 -0.86 -8.56
C ASP A 66 14.96 0.67 -8.35
N GLY A 67 13.81 1.16 -7.89
CA GLY A 67 13.58 2.60 -7.73
C GLY A 67 14.48 3.27 -6.69
N MET A 68 14.90 2.55 -5.65
CA MET A 68 15.78 3.10 -4.62
C MET A 68 17.20 3.30 -5.17
N SER A 69 17.68 2.34 -5.94
CA SER A 69 18.93 2.41 -6.67
C SER A 69 18.88 3.52 -7.73
N ALA A 70 17.77 3.66 -8.48
CA ALA A 70 17.56 4.76 -9.42
C ALA A 70 17.58 6.12 -8.71
N ALA A 71 16.87 6.28 -7.58
CA ALA A 71 16.87 7.52 -6.79
C ALA A 71 18.28 7.92 -6.30
N LYS A 72 19.10 6.94 -5.90
CA LYS A 72 20.51 7.20 -5.54
C LYS A 72 21.32 7.71 -6.73
N VAL A 73 21.09 7.19 -7.93
CA VAL A 73 21.76 7.68 -9.15
C VAL A 73 21.29 9.10 -9.48
N ILE A 74 20.00 9.37 -9.40
CA ILE A 74 19.41 10.70 -9.61
C ILE A 74 20.02 11.71 -8.63
N ALA A 75 20.07 11.39 -7.33
CA ALA A 75 20.66 12.27 -6.32
C ALA A 75 22.15 12.56 -6.59
N LYS A 76 22.92 11.57 -7.07
CA LYS A 76 24.33 11.75 -7.43
C LYS A 76 24.55 12.56 -8.71
N SER A 77 23.56 12.62 -9.59
CA SER A 77 23.64 13.42 -10.82
C SER A 77 23.53 14.93 -10.58
N GLY A 78 23.16 15.35 -9.36
CA GLY A 78 22.91 16.75 -9.03
C GLY A 78 21.54 17.26 -9.47
N SER A 79 20.64 16.38 -9.90
CA SER A 79 19.26 16.73 -10.23
C SER A 79 18.51 17.27 -9.00
N GLU A 80 17.82 18.39 -9.16
CA GLU A 80 16.94 18.97 -8.13
C GLU A 80 15.50 18.43 -8.19
N ALA A 81 15.27 17.44 -9.07
CA ALA A 81 13.96 16.85 -9.29
C ALA A 81 13.39 16.26 -7.99
N GLN A 82 12.11 16.49 -7.76
CA GLN A 82 11.40 15.98 -6.61
C GLN A 82 11.03 14.51 -6.83
N VAL A 83 11.73 13.60 -6.15
CA VAL A 83 11.47 12.17 -6.23
C VAL A 83 10.33 11.79 -5.27
N VAL A 84 9.29 11.14 -5.78
CA VAL A 84 8.19 10.57 -5.01
C VAL A 84 8.16 9.06 -5.22
N PHE A 85 8.24 8.31 -4.14
CA PHE A 85 8.07 6.85 -4.25
C PHE A 85 6.59 6.48 -4.24
N VAL A 86 6.20 5.56 -5.13
CA VAL A 86 4.84 5.06 -5.28
C VAL A 86 4.88 3.54 -5.30
N THR A 87 4.58 2.89 -4.18
CA THR A 87 4.89 1.47 -4.02
C THR A 87 3.90 0.73 -3.12
N ALA A 88 3.82 -0.58 -3.25
CA ALA A 88 2.96 -1.42 -2.40
C ALA A 88 3.62 -1.83 -1.06
N TYR A 89 4.88 -1.45 -0.85
CA TYR A 89 5.67 -1.86 0.31
C TYR A 89 5.77 -0.70 1.31
N ASP A 90 5.53 -0.93 2.59
CA ASP A 90 5.64 0.08 3.66
C ASP A 90 7.04 0.10 4.30
N GLU A 91 7.74 -1.03 4.29
CA GLU A 91 9.06 -1.23 4.90
C GLU A 91 10.17 -0.29 4.38
N PHE A 92 9.98 0.32 3.20
CA PHE A 92 10.96 1.23 2.58
C PHE A 92 10.72 2.71 2.87
N ALA A 93 9.68 3.06 3.65
CA ALA A 93 9.37 4.47 3.96
C ALA A 93 10.54 5.19 4.65
N LEU A 94 11.26 4.50 5.55
CA LEU A 94 12.44 5.06 6.22
C LEU A 94 13.59 5.29 5.23
N GLN A 95 13.82 4.37 4.30
CA GLN A 95 14.87 4.49 3.29
C GLN A 95 14.55 5.60 2.27
N ALA A 96 13.28 5.80 1.94
CA ALA A 96 12.84 6.91 1.12
C ALA A 96 13.12 8.27 1.78
N PHE A 97 12.95 8.35 3.10
CA PHE A 97 13.31 9.54 3.87
C PHE A 97 14.83 9.78 3.85
N GLU A 98 15.64 8.74 4.06
CA GLU A 98 17.11 8.81 3.95
C GLU A 98 17.58 9.23 2.55
N ALA A 99 16.85 8.84 1.51
CA ALA A 99 17.10 9.24 0.12
C ALA A 99 16.64 10.68 -0.20
N ASN A 100 16.20 11.45 0.80
CA ASN A 100 15.68 12.81 0.66
C ASN A 100 14.50 12.91 -0.32
N ALA A 101 13.67 11.86 -0.40
CA ALA A 101 12.49 11.85 -1.25
C ALA A 101 11.51 12.97 -0.86
N ALA A 102 10.86 13.54 -1.86
CA ALA A 102 9.83 14.54 -1.68
C ALA A 102 8.58 13.99 -1.02
N ASP A 103 8.18 12.77 -1.35
CA ASP A 103 7.08 12.07 -0.68
C ASP A 103 7.12 10.56 -0.86
N TYR A 104 6.26 9.86 -0.12
CA TYR A 104 6.08 8.42 -0.18
C TYR A 104 4.59 8.07 -0.21
N LEU A 105 4.16 7.35 -1.25
CA LEU A 105 2.78 6.97 -1.50
C LEU A 105 2.66 5.44 -1.52
N LEU A 106 1.76 4.93 -0.67
CA LEU A 106 1.43 3.50 -0.64
C LEU A 106 0.33 3.19 -1.65
N LYS A 107 0.50 2.08 -2.37
CA LYS A 107 -0.54 1.46 -3.19
C LYS A 107 -1.46 0.62 -2.29
N PRO A 108 -2.79 0.64 -2.47
CA PRO A 108 -3.53 1.43 -3.46
C PRO A 108 -3.55 2.93 -3.12
N LEU A 109 -3.35 3.79 -4.12
CA LEU A 109 -3.38 5.24 -3.90
C LEU A 109 -4.81 5.70 -3.62
N SER A 110 -5.00 6.45 -2.54
CA SER A 110 -6.21 7.23 -2.34
C SER A 110 -6.05 8.61 -2.99
N GLU A 111 -7.13 9.12 -3.58
CA GLU A 111 -7.17 10.47 -4.17
C GLU A 111 -6.72 11.53 -3.15
N GLN A 112 -7.23 11.45 -1.92
CA GLN A 112 -6.86 12.36 -0.84
C GLN A 112 -5.35 12.37 -0.55
N ARG A 113 -4.68 11.20 -0.57
CA ARG A 113 -3.23 11.13 -0.30
C ARG A 113 -2.42 11.67 -1.48
N LEU A 114 -2.91 11.45 -2.70
CA LEU A 114 -2.32 12.02 -3.91
C LEU A 114 -2.46 13.54 -3.92
N ASP A 115 -3.62 14.10 -3.56
CA ASP A 115 -3.84 15.55 -3.45
C ASP A 115 -2.89 16.20 -2.46
N GLN A 116 -2.67 15.56 -1.30
CA GLN A 116 -1.69 16.02 -0.31
C GLN A 116 -0.27 16.02 -0.88
N CYS A 117 0.10 14.98 -1.62
CA CYS A 117 1.40 14.88 -2.30
C CYS A 117 1.55 16.01 -3.33
N VAL A 118 0.55 16.21 -4.20
CA VAL A 118 0.52 17.28 -5.21
C VAL A 118 0.66 18.65 -4.54
N ALA A 119 -0.11 18.92 -3.48
CA ALA A 119 -0.01 20.19 -2.74
C ALA A 119 1.36 20.40 -2.09
N LYS A 120 2.02 19.33 -1.64
CA LYS A 120 3.40 19.36 -1.10
C LYS A 120 4.42 19.65 -2.21
N LEU A 121 4.30 18.97 -3.36
CA LEU A 121 5.17 19.18 -4.53
C LEU A 121 5.05 20.61 -5.06
N LYS A 122 3.84 21.11 -5.27
CA LYS A 122 3.58 22.50 -5.68
C LYS A 122 4.24 23.50 -4.74
N ARG A 123 4.07 23.33 -3.41
CA ARG A 123 4.73 24.18 -2.41
C ARG A 123 6.25 24.14 -2.53
N ARG A 124 6.85 22.95 -2.68
CA ARG A 124 8.31 22.80 -2.81
C ARG A 124 8.86 23.48 -4.07
N LEU A 125 8.23 23.24 -5.21
CA LEU A 125 8.64 23.80 -6.49
C LEU A 125 8.45 25.33 -6.53
N ASN A 126 7.42 25.85 -5.86
CA ASN A 126 7.22 27.29 -5.71
C ASN A 126 8.17 27.90 -4.66
N SER A 127 8.50 27.17 -3.60
CA SER A 127 9.47 27.62 -2.59
C SER A 127 10.91 27.60 -3.08
N GLN A 128 11.26 26.78 -4.08
CA GLN A 128 12.55 26.87 -4.77
C GLN A 128 12.72 28.17 -5.56
N GLN A 129 11.64 28.93 -5.79
CA GLN A 129 11.69 30.27 -6.40
C GLN A 129 11.76 31.42 -5.37
N ALA A 130 11.62 31.14 -4.06
CA ALA A 130 11.72 32.14 -2.99
C ALA A 130 12.87 31.79 -2.04
N GLN A 131 13.72 32.77 -1.72
CA GLN A 131 14.93 32.64 -0.89
C GLN A 131 14.76 31.75 0.38
N PRO A 132 15.85 31.12 0.85
CA PRO A 132 15.83 30.15 1.94
C PRO A 132 15.40 30.83 3.24
N SER A 133 14.13 30.64 3.60
CA SER A 133 13.62 30.98 4.92
C SER A 133 13.88 29.79 5.84
N GLN A 134 14.42 30.08 7.03
CA GLN A 134 14.81 29.12 8.06
C GLN A 134 13.82 27.97 8.26
N PRO A 135 14.29 26.76 8.66
CA PRO A 135 13.41 25.62 8.87
C PRO A 135 12.36 25.98 9.92
N ASP A 136 11.12 26.08 9.46
CA ASP A 136 9.98 26.38 10.30
C ASP A 136 9.70 25.17 11.20
N VAL A 137 10.28 25.22 12.40
CA VAL A 137 10.10 24.23 13.46
C VAL A 137 8.60 24.04 13.77
N SER A 138 7.76 25.06 13.55
CA SER A 138 6.32 24.95 13.75
C SER A 138 5.64 24.13 12.64
N ALA A 139 6.12 24.21 11.40
CA ALA A 139 5.67 23.34 10.32
C ALA A 139 6.09 21.88 10.57
N LEU A 140 7.30 21.64 11.08
CA LEU A 140 7.75 20.30 11.50
C LEU A 140 6.91 19.73 12.65
N ILE A 141 6.57 20.54 13.66
CA ILE A 141 5.71 20.10 14.78
C ILE A 141 4.30 19.77 14.28
N ASN A 142 3.72 20.61 13.41
CA ASN A 142 2.42 20.33 12.80
C ASN A 142 2.47 19.09 11.91
N GLN A 143 3.58 18.85 11.22
CA GLN A 143 3.79 17.67 10.38
C GLN A 143 3.93 16.40 11.21
N ILE A 144 4.62 16.44 12.36
CA ILE A 144 4.69 15.32 13.32
C ILE A 144 3.31 15.03 13.93
N GLN A 145 2.53 16.07 14.27
CA GLN A 145 1.16 15.91 14.77
C GLN A 145 0.16 15.41 13.71
N GLN A 146 0.35 15.77 12.43
CA GLN A 146 -0.45 15.26 11.32
C GLN A 146 -0.07 13.82 10.94
N LEU A 147 1.22 13.47 11.01
CA LEU A 147 1.70 12.09 10.83
C LEU A 147 1.19 11.17 11.94
N SER A 148 1.06 11.66 13.17
CA SER A 148 0.53 10.86 14.29
C SER A 148 -1.00 10.71 14.27
N SER A 149 -1.74 11.57 13.58
CA SER A 149 -3.21 11.50 13.45
C SER A 149 -3.71 10.80 12.17
N GLN A 150 -2.81 10.42 11.25
CA GLN A 150 -3.13 9.62 10.05
C GLN A 150 -2.57 8.19 10.08
N ASN A 151 -2.17 7.69 11.24
CA ASN A 151 -1.71 6.31 11.39
C ASN A 151 -2.90 5.33 11.46
N THR A 152 -3.87 5.45 10.55
CA THR A 152 -4.81 4.37 10.29
C THR A 152 -4.11 3.50 9.26
N PRO A 153 -3.63 2.29 9.61
CA PRO A 153 -2.89 1.49 8.65
C PRO A 153 -3.78 1.20 7.44
N SER A 154 -3.25 1.37 6.23
CA SER A 154 -4.01 1.14 5.01
C SER A 154 -4.10 -0.37 4.76
N TYR A 155 -5.21 -0.97 5.15
CA TYR A 155 -5.46 -2.39 4.98
C TYR A 155 -5.97 -2.74 3.57
N LEU A 156 -5.81 -4.00 3.15
CA LEU A 156 -6.32 -4.48 1.87
C LEU A 156 -7.84 -4.27 1.76
N SER A 157 -8.27 -3.76 0.60
CA SER A 157 -9.69 -3.69 0.23
C SER A 157 -10.11 -4.87 -0.66
N TRP A 158 -9.17 -5.44 -1.42
CA TRP A 158 -9.39 -6.60 -2.29
C TRP A 158 -8.18 -7.52 -2.30
N LEU A 159 -8.41 -8.77 -2.68
CA LEU A 159 -7.44 -9.84 -2.72
C LEU A 159 -7.53 -10.59 -4.05
N ARG A 160 -6.38 -10.87 -4.68
CA ARG A 160 -6.28 -11.78 -5.84
C ARG A 160 -6.06 -13.20 -5.35
N ALA A 161 -6.99 -14.11 -5.63
CA ALA A 161 -6.88 -15.52 -5.27
C ALA A 161 -7.30 -16.42 -6.44
N SER A 162 -6.66 -17.59 -6.57
CA SER A 162 -6.92 -18.53 -7.66
C SER A 162 -8.01 -19.54 -7.30
N LYS A 163 -8.84 -19.94 -8.27
CA LYS A 163 -9.74 -21.09 -8.15
C LYS A 163 -9.68 -21.89 -9.45
N GLY A 164 -9.05 -23.07 -9.41
CA GLY A 164 -8.66 -23.77 -10.64
C GLY A 164 -7.62 -22.96 -11.41
N ASP A 165 -7.85 -22.76 -12.71
CA ASP A 165 -6.98 -21.96 -13.58
C ASP A 165 -7.35 -20.46 -13.59
N ASP A 166 -8.46 -20.09 -12.95
CA ASP A 166 -8.98 -18.72 -12.94
C ASP A 166 -8.43 -17.89 -11.77
N ILE A 167 -8.20 -16.59 -12.03
CA ILE A 167 -7.86 -15.58 -11.03
C ILE A 167 -9.12 -14.80 -10.67
N HIS A 168 -9.45 -14.77 -9.37
CA HIS A 168 -10.57 -14.01 -8.83
C HIS A 168 -10.10 -12.83 -7.99
N LEU A 169 -10.75 -11.67 -8.20
CA LEU A 169 -10.67 -10.52 -7.31
C LEU A 169 -11.78 -10.63 -6.26
N ILE A 170 -11.41 -10.73 -4.99
CA ILE A 170 -12.30 -10.93 -3.85
C ILE A 170 -12.24 -9.68 -2.98
N ALA A 171 -13.38 -9.05 -2.70
CA ALA A 171 -13.43 -7.96 -1.74
C ALA A 171 -13.15 -8.49 -0.32
N ILE A 172 -12.30 -7.79 0.44
CA ILE A 172 -11.96 -8.20 1.82
C ILE A 172 -13.20 -8.22 2.71
N SER A 173 -14.18 -7.34 2.44
CA SER A 173 -15.49 -7.33 3.11
C SER A 173 -16.28 -8.63 2.96
N ASP A 174 -16.04 -9.39 1.89
CA ASP A 174 -16.71 -10.66 1.64
C ASP A 174 -15.99 -11.85 2.28
N VAL A 175 -14.77 -11.66 2.77
CA VAL A 175 -13.97 -12.74 3.36
C VAL A 175 -14.47 -13.07 4.77
N LEU A 176 -14.74 -14.36 4.98
CA LEU A 176 -15.16 -14.93 6.25
C LEU A 176 -13.96 -15.30 7.12
N TYR A 177 -13.03 -16.06 6.55
CA TYR A 177 -11.82 -16.50 7.23
C TYR A 177 -10.77 -17.00 6.23
N PHE A 178 -9.53 -17.06 6.71
CA PHE A 178 -8.39 -17.64 6.03
C PHE A 178 -7.90 -18.85 6.79
N LYS A 179 -7.43 -19.86 6.07
CA LYS A 179 -6.88 -21.08 6.64
C LYS A 179 -5.59 -21.45 5.94
N ALA A 180 -4.50 -21.61 6.68
CA ALA A 180 -3.26 -22.15 6.13
C ALA A 180 -3.41 -23.65 5.91
N GLU A 181 -3.06 -24.08 4.70
CA GLU A 181 -2.87 -25.46 4.30
C GLU A 181 -1.43 -25.66 3.80
N ASP A 182 -0.98 -26.89 3.58
CA ASP A 182 0.46 -27.23 3.48
C ASP A 182 1.26 -26.39 2.47
N LYS A 183 0.65 -25.94 1.36
CA LYS A 183 1.34 -25.16 0.31
C LYS A 183 0.66 -23.84 -0.04
N TYR A 184 -0.52 -23.57 0.50
CA TYR A 184 -1.36 -22.43 0.13
C TYR A 184 -2.18 -21.95 1.33
N VAL A 185 -2.67 -20.72 1.26
CA VAL A 185 -3.70 -20.23 2.18
C VAL A 185 -5.05 -20.28 1.47
N SER A 186 -5.99 -21.04 2.02
CA SER A 186 -7.38 -21.04 1.57
C SER A 186 -8.11 -19.81 2.10
N VAL A 187 -8.84 -19.15 1.22
CA VAL A 187 -9.68 -17.98 1.47
C VAL A 187 -11.13 -18.42 1.33
N PHE A 188 -11.91 -18.26 2.39
CA PHE A 188 -13.34 -18.56 2.35
C PHE A 188 -14.09 -17.23 2.30
N ALA A 189 -14.75 -16.97 1.17
CA ALA A 189 -15.44 -15.70 0.92
C ALA A 189 -16.88 -15.93 0.47
N LYS A 190 -17.75 -14.98 0.79
CA LYS A 190 -19.14 -14.94 0.33
C LYS A 190 -19.16 -14.62 -1.18
N SER A 191 -19.98 -15.36 -1.91
CA SER A 191 -20.28 -15.11 -3.32
C SER A 191 -21.76 -15.39 -3.53
N GLY A 192 -22.57 -14.31 -3.49
CA GLY A 192 -24.02 -14.42 -3.39
C GLY A 192 -24.45 -15.12 -2.10
N SER A 193 -25.35 -16.12 -2.20
CA SER A 193 -25.85 -16.89 -1.05
C SER A 193 -24.94 -18.06 -0.63
N LYS A 194 -23.77 -18.22 -1.24
CA LYS A 194 -22.86 -19.35 -0.98
C LYS A 194 -21.49 -18.88 -0.54
N THR A 195 -20.80 -19.73 0.21
CA THR A 195 -19.37 -19.57 0.52
C THR A 195 -18.56 -20.31 -0.53
N ASN A 196 -17.56 -19.63 -1.09
CA ASN A 196 -16.60 -20.21 -2.01
C ASN A 196 -15.21 -20.22 -1.39
N GLU A 197 -14.44 -21.24 -1.75
CA GLU A 197 -13.02 -21.36 -1.43
C GLU A 197 -12.16 -20.91 -2.61
N TYR A 198 -11.10 -20.17 -2.30
CA TYR A 198 -10.07 -19.71 -3.23
C TYR A 198 -8.69 -19.90 -2.60
N LEU A 199 -7.64 -19.96 -3.42
CA LEU A 199 -6.28 -20.24 -2.97
C LEU A 199 -5.37 -19.03 -3.13
N LEU A 200 -4.56 -18.77 -2.10
CA LEU A 200 -3.48 -17.80 -2.08
C LEU A 200 -2.13 -18.49 -2.01
N ARG A 201 -1.14 -17.89 -2.69
CA ARG A 201 0.27 -18.29 -2.64
C ARG A 201 1.08 -17.53 -1.57
N THR A 202 0.42 -16.72 -0.75
CA THR A 202 1.04 -15.94 0.34
C THR A 202 0.89 -16.65 1.68
N SER A 203 1.71 -16.28 2.65
CA SER A 203 1.62 -16.82 4.01
C SER A 203 0.58 -16.09 4.86
N LEU A 204 0.02 -16.76 5.89
CA LEU A 204 -0.85 -16.07 6.87
C LEU A 204 -0.15 -14.93 7.59
N LYS A 205 1.18 -15.03 7.78
CA LYS A 205 1.96 -13.99 8.46
C LYS A 205 1.99 -12.70 7.65
N GLU A 206 2.26 -12.80 6.35
CA GLU A 206 2.22 -11.65 5.43
C GLU A 206 0.80 -11.09 5.34
N LEU A 207 -0.20 -11.97 5.26
CA LEU A 207 -1.59 -11.55 5.18
C LEU A 207 -2.04 -10.77 6.43
N MET A 208 -1.62 -11.19 7.64
CA MET A 208 -1.93 -10.47 8.89
C MET A 208 -1.36 -9.04 8.94
N GLN A 209 -0.27 -8.76 8.23
CA GLN A 209 0.30 -7.41 8.18
C GLN A 209 -0.53 -6.45 7.31
N GLN A 210 -1.32 -7.02 6.40
CA GLN A 210 -2.08 -6.28 5.40
C GLN A 210 -3.59 -6.24 5.69
N LEU A 211 -4.05 -6.97 6.71
CA LEU A 211 -5.46 -7.00 7.13
C LEU A 211 -5.69 -6.09 8.34
N ASP A 212 -6.90 -5.52 8.39
CA ASP A 212 -7.32 -4.69 9.52
C ASP A 212 -7.42 -5.55 10.80
N PRO A 213 -6.59 -5.33 11.84
CA PRO A 213 -6.61 -6.09 13.08
C PRO A 213 -7.89 -5.86 13.88
N ASN A 214 -8.67 -4.80 13.59
CA ASN A 214 -9.98 -4.61 14.18
C ASN A 214 -11.05 -5.49 13.51
N GLN A 215 -10.83 -5.88 12.25
CA GLN A 215 -11.76 -6.73 11.50
C GLN A 215 -11.31 -8.19 11.43
N PHE A 216 -10.01 -8.47 11.48
CA PHE A 216 -9.45 -9.82 11.30
C PHE A 216 -8.58 -10.22 12.48
N TRP A 217 -8.95 -11.31 13.13
CA TRP A 217 -8.22 -11.86 14.27
C TRP A 217 -7.57 -13.18 13.92
N GLN A 218 -6.28 -13.31 14.22
CA GLN A 218 -5.59 -14.60 14.15
C GLN A 218 -5.94 -15.46 15.38
N ILE A 219 -6.97 -16.28 15.27
CA ILE A 219 -7.45 -17.13 16.36
C ILE A 219 -6.61 -18.41 16.55
N HIS A 220 -5.89 -18.82 15.51
CA HIS A 220 -4.99 -19.97 15.53
C HIS A 220 -3.78 -19.73 14.62
N ARG A 221 -2.67 -20.44 14.85
CA ARG A 221 -1.47 -20.33 14.00
C ARG A 221 -1.76 -20.54 12.51
N SER A 222 -2.81 -21.30 12.20
CA SER A 222 -3.25 -21.62 10.84
C SER A 222 -4.60 -20.99 10.46
N THR A 223 -5.14 -20.04 11.24
CA THR A 223 -6.48 -19.49 10.98
C THR A 223 -6.60 -18.03 11.39
N ILE A 224 -7.06 -17.21 10.44
CA ILE A 224 -7.46 -15.81 10.65
C ILE A 224 -8.96 -15.74 10.36
N VAL A 225 -9.73 -15.08 11.21
CA VAL A 225 -11.19 -14.96 11.06
C VAL A 225 -11.62 -13.51 10.99
N ASN A 226 -12.58 -13.20 10.12
CA ASN A 226 -13.27 -11.91 10.16
C ASN A 226 -14.19 -11.89 11.38
N VAL A 227 -14.00 -10.93 12.27
CA VAL A 227 -14.75 -10.81 13.52
C VAL A 227 -16.24 -10.66 13.26
N SER A 228 -16.63 -9.92 12.21
CA SER A 228 -18.03 -9.74 11.82
C SER A 228 -18.70 -11.01 11.29
N ALA A 229 -17.90 -12.01 10.88
CA ALA A 229 -18.38 -13.31 10.42
C ALA A 229 -18.57 -14.32 11.56
N ILE A 230 -18.16 -13.98 12.79
CA ILE A 230 -18.30 -14.87 13.95
C ILE A 230 -19.76 -14.87 14.42
N GLU A 231 -20.41 -16.02 14.34
CA GLU A 231 -21.78 -16.16 14.83
C GLU A 231 -21.83 -16.49 16.33
N LYS A 232 -20.96 -17.42 16.77
CA LYS A 232 -20.95 -17.94 18.14
C LYS A 232 -19.54 -18.38 18.54
N VAL A 233 -19.20 -18.18 19.81
CA VAL A 233 -17.98 -18.74 20.42
C VAL A 233 -18.41 -19.78 21.46
N LYS A 234 -17.85 -20.98 21.40
CA LYS A 234 -18.16 -22.08 22.32
C LYS A 234 -16.91 -22.55 23.04
N LYS A 235 -17.01 -22.73 24.36
CA LYS A 235 -16.02 -23.45 25.15
C LYS A 235 -16.45 -24.91 25.26
N VAL A 236 -15.65 -25.81 24.72
CA VAL A 236 -15.91 -27.25 24.85
C VAL A 236 -15.45 -27.75 26.21
N ILE A 237 -15.99 -28.89 26.65
CA ILE A 237 -15.75 -29.51 27.98
C ILE A 237 -14.25 -29.69 28.28
N THR A 238 -13.42 -29.86 27.25
CA THR A 238 -11.95 -29.98 27.37
C THR A 238 -11.23 -28.65 27.64
N GLY A 239 -11.96 -27.54 27.84
CA GLY A 239 -11.41 -26.20 28.02
C GLY A 239 -10.90 -25.55 26.73
N LYS A 240 -10.98 -26.23 25.59
CA LYS A 240 -10.69 -25.64 24.28
C LYS A 240 -11.83 -24.70 23.88
N MET A 241 -11.53 -23.71 23.05
CA MET A 241 -12.51 -22.77 22.53
C MET A 241 -12.58 -22.89 21.01
N VAL A 242 -13.78 -22.75 20.47
CA VAL A 242 -14.05 -22.79 19.02
C VAL A 242 -14.93 -21.63 18.63
N VAL A 243 -14.67 -21.07 17.47
CA VAL A 243 -15.45 -20.02 16.81
C VAL A 243 -16.29 -20.68 15.72
N MET A 244 -17.58 -20.33 15.67
CA MET A 244 -18.51 -20.78 14.64
C MET A 244 -18.64 -19.69 13.56
N VAL A 245 -18.39 -20.05 12.31
CA VAL A 245 -18.59 -19.19 11.13
C VAL A 245 -19.45 -19.96 10.13
N GLY A 246 -20.74 -19.63 10.01
CA GLY A 246 -21.69 -20.50 9.33
C GLY A 246 -21.70 -21.91 9.94
N ASN A 247 -21.50 -22.92 9.09
CA ASN A 247 -21.43 -24.31 9.52
C ASN A 247 -20.02 -24.76 9.97
N GLU A 248 -19.02 -23.89 9.84
CA GLU A 248 -17.63 -24.23 10.10
C GLU A 248 -17.23 -24.01 11.56
N LYS A 249 -16.40 -24.93 12.07
CA LYS A 249 -15.88 -24.94 13.45
C LYS A 249 -14.39 -24.64 13.44
N LEU A 250 -14.03 -23.40 13.75
CA LEU A 250 -12.65 -22.95 13.75
C LEU A 250 -12.04 -23.03 15.16
N PRO A 251 -10.94 -23.79 15.37
CA PRO A 251 -10.32 -23.91 16.69
C PRO A 251 -9.62 -22.61 17.09
N VAL A 252 -9.70 -22.24 18.37
CA VAL A 252 -8.96 -21.11 18.95
C VAL A 252 -7.80 -21.63 19.78
N SER A 253 -6.61 -21.10 19.52
CA SER A 253 -5.40 -21.39 20.27
C SER A 253 -5.51 -20.89 21.70
N ARG A 254 -4.86 -21.57 22.66
CA ARG A 254 -4.88 -21.17 24.09
C ARG A 254 -4.44 -19.72 24.31
N ALA A 255 -3.41 -19.29 23.59
CA ALA A 255 -2.87 -17.92 23.70
C ALA A 255 -3.88 -16.86 23.26
N MET A 256 -4.76 -17.17 22.32
CA MET A 256 -5.75 -16.23 21.76
C MET A 256 -7.11 -16.36 22.44
N GLN A 257 -7.27 -17.23 23.45
CA GLN A 257 -8.54 -17.34 24.16
C GLN A 257 -8.90 -16.06 24.93
N SER A 258 -7.90 -15.33 25.42
CA SER A 258 -8.08 -14.08 26.17
C SER A 258 -8.76 -12.98 25.35
N GLN A 259 -8.58 -12.99 24.03
CA GLN A 259 -9.21 -12.02 23.11
C GLN A 259 -10.74 -12.09 23.13
N PHE A 260 -11.32 -13.25 23.46
CA PHE A 260 -12.77 -13.45 23.51
C PHE A 260 -13.36 -13.37 24.92
N THR A 261 -12.51 -13.44 25.96
CA THR A 261 -12.95 -13.38 27.36
C THR A 261 -12.88 -11.97 27.94
N ASN A 262 -12.04 -11.08 27.40
CA ASN A 262 -11.87 -9.70 27.88
C ASN A 262 -12.92 -8.70 27.35
N LEU A 263 -13.95 -9.17 26.65
CA LEU A 263 -15.02 -8.35 26.06
C LEU A 263 -16.29 -8.28 26.95
N TRP A 264 -16.18 -8.62 28.23
CA TRP A 264 -17.26 -8.60 29.23
C TRP A 264 -16.79 -7.95 30.53
#